data_AF-A0A0F9LFD3-F1
#
_entry.id   AF-A0A0F9LFD3-F1
#
_cell.length_a   1.000
_cell.length_b   1.000
_cell.length_c   1.000
_cell.angle_alpha   90.00
_cell.angle_beta   90.00
_cell.angle_gamma   90.00
#
_symmetry.space_group_name_H-M   'P 1'
#
loop_
_entity.id
_entity.type
_entity.pdbx_description
1 polymer ?
#
loop_
_entity_poly.entity_id
_entity_poly.type
_entity_poly.pdbx_seq_one_letter_code
_entity_poly.pdbx_strand_id
1 'polypeptide(L)'
;MDNPGNPLKEFSGVLKAWHGEEFTPQGENAKTRVRVEFDFTDLEVIRTDEPYPYPITTLRVGYADPHASSSQTNRWAHLSKSVRTVTQGHCETGDVLDFLVGKRQAWVMVTKPVRSPDDDGNWADRDTEVWTLKSIEGVEQDSGGDIMGHLADLLDGKNEAGFYEAVFKDAKVRANTEIIEQATNRTLLEGLEKTGMATRDDEGVWHKTVTATA
;
A
#
# COMPACT_ATOMS: atom_id res chain seq x y z
N MET A 1 23.61 -1.90 6.14
CA MET A 1 23.85 -0.65 5.40
C MET A 1 23.25 -0.83 4.03
N ASP A 2 22.15 -0.16 3.71
CA ASP A 2 21.49 -0.24 2.40
C ASP A 2 20.62 0.99 2.15
N ASN A 3 21.26 2.01 1.59
CA ASN A 3 20.77 2.84 0.50
C ASN A 3 22.02 3.56 -0.06
N PRO A 4 22.67 3.04 -1.11
CA PRO A 4 23.85 3.71 -1.66
C PRO A 4 23.40 5.01 -2.32
N GLY A 5 23.56 6.13 -1.61
CA GLY A 5 23.78 7.47 -2.15
C GLY A 5 22.90 7.93 -3.32
N ASN A 6 21.61 7.55 -3.35
CA ASN A 6 20.70 8.12 -4.34
C ASN A 6 20.12 9.43 -3.79
N PRO A 7 20.42 10.60 -4.39
CA PRO A 7 19.96 11.89 -3.85
C PRO A 7 18.46 12.11 -4.09
N LEU A 8 17.81 11.28 -4.91
CA LEU A 8 16.38 11.41 -5.22
C LEU A 8 15.53 11.24 -3.95
N LYS A 9 14.59 12.16 -3.78
CA LYS A 9 13.59 12.16 -2.69
C LYS A 9 12.15 12.04 -3.20
N GLU A 10 11.90 12.50 -4.42
CA GLU A 10 10.63 12.34 -5.12
C GLU A 10 10.89 12.40 -6.63
N PHE A 11 10.32 11.47 -7.39
CA PHE A 11 10.45 11.43 -8.84
C PHE A 11 9.29 10.70 -9.49
N SER A 12 9.13 10.90 -10.80
CA SER A 12 8.28 10.11 -11.69
C SER A 12 9.14 9.40 -12.74
N GLY A 13 8.84 8.16 -13.10
CA GLY A 13 9.61 7.41 -14.09
C GLY A 13 8.93 6.13 -14.55
N VAL A 14 9.38 5.56 -15.65
CA VAL A 14 8.88 4.28 -16.18
C VAL A 14 9.71 3.15 -15.60
N LEU A 15 9.08 2.18 -14.93
CA LEU A 15 9.79 0.97 -14.47
C LEU A 15 10.10 0.09 -15.68
N LYS A 16 11.38 -0.03 -16.03
CA LYS A 16 11.84 -0.85 -17.14
C LYS A 16 11.90 -2.33 -16.78
N ALA A 17 12.40 -2.64 -15.59
CA ALA A 17 12.57 -4.00 -15.10
C ALA A 17 12.72 -4.01 -13.57
N TRP A 18 12.51 -5.17 -12.97
CA TRP A 18 12.87 -5.43 -11.59
C TRP A 18 13.62 -6.76 -11.49
N HIS A 19 14.52 -6.86 -10.51
CA HIS A 19 15.34 -8.06 -10.29
C HIS A 19 15.45 -8.38 -8.80
N GLY A 20 15.25 -9.66 -8.45
CA GLY A 20 15.61 -10.18 -7.14
C GLY A 20 17.07 -10.64 -7.14
N GLU A 21 17.89 -10.09 -6.26
CA GLU A 21 19.29 -10.46 -6.09
C GLU A 21 19.49 -11.07 -4.69
N GLU A 22 20.04 -12.28 -4.64
CA GLU A 22 20.57 -12.84 -3.39
C GLU A 22 21.96 -12.28 -3.12
N PHE A 23 22.17 -11.76 -1.92
CA PHE A 23 23.47 -11.29 -1.47
C PHE A 23 23.77 -11.79 -0.05
N THR A 24 25.03 -12.12 0.20
CA THR A 24 25.51 -12.45 1.53
C THR A 24 26.32 -11.27 2.05
N PRO A 25 25.88 -10.58 3.12
CA PRO A 25 26.67 -9.53 3.74
C PRO A 25 28.07 -10.04 4.12
N GLN A 26 29.09 -9.18 4.11
CA GLN A 26 30.39 -9.58 4.65
C GLN A 26 30.30 -9.79 6.16
N GLY A 27 30.60 -11.01 6.63
CA GLY A 27 30.65 -11.38 8.04
C GLY A 27 30.77 -12.89 8.21
N GLU A 28 31.51 -13.33 9.23
CA GLU A 28 31.89 -14.74 9.47
C GLU A 28 30.67 -15.68 9.66
N ASN A 29 29.47 -15.13 9.93
CA ASN A 29 28.20 -15.84 10.07
C ASN A 29 27.02 -15.12 9.38
N ALA A 30 27.30 -14.33 8.34
CA ALA A 30 26.25 -13.56 7.67
C ALA A 30 25.29 -14.48 6.89
N LYS A 31 24.00 -14.37 7.18
CA LYS A 31 22.95 -15.07 6.42
C LYS A 31 22.75 -14.42 5.06
N THR A 32 22.55 -15.23 4.02
CA THR A 32 22.08 -14.77 2.70
C THR A 32 20.78 -13.99 2.87
N ARG A 33 20.68 -12.86 2.17
CA ARG A 33 19.52 -11.98 2.14
C ARG A 33 19.13 -11.74 0.69
N VAL A 34 17.88 -11.37 0.48
CA VAL A 34 17.38 -10.97 -0.84
C VAL A 34 17.28 -9.45 -0.88
N ARG A 35 17.53 -8.87 -2.05
CA ARG A 35 17.30 -7.46 -2.36
C ARG A 35 16.52 -7.39 -3.66
N VAL A 36 15.62 -6.43 -3.75
CA VAL A 36 14.90 -6.12 -4.99
C VAL A 36 15.48 -4.85 -5.58
N GLU A 37 15.88 -4.95 -6.85
CA GLU A 37 16.33 -3.82 -7.66
C GLU A 37 15.20 -3.39 -8.60
N PHE A 38 15.01 -2.08 -8.72
CA PHE A 38 14.02 -1.47 -9.62
C PHE A 38 14.74 -0.51 -10.57
N ASP A 39 14.71 -0.81 -11.86
CA ASP A 39 15.35 0.00 -12.90
C ASP A 39 14.33 0.93 -13.55
N PHE A 40 14.55 2.23 -13.42
CA PHE A 40 13.69 3.26 -14.00
C PHE A 40 14.36 3.95 -15.18
N THR A 41 13.53 4.31 -16.16
CA THR A 41 13.87 5.18 -17.29
C THR A 41 12.88 6.34 -17.38
N ASP A 42 13.19 7.32 -18.23
CA ASP A 42 12.36 8.52 -18.45
C ASP A 42 12.03 9.25 -17.15
N LEU A 43 13.06 9.42 -16.31
CA LEU A 43 12.93 10.10 -15.03
C LEU A 43 12.58 11.57 -15.18
N GLU A 44 11.61 11.98 -14.38
CA GLU A 44 11.29 13.35 -14.05
C GLU A 44 11.54 13.54 -12.55
N VAL A 45 12.61 14.27 -12.21
CA VAL A 45 13.00 14.51 -10.82
C VAL A 45 12.14 15.64 -10.25
N ILE A 46 11.42 15.36 -9.17
CA ILE A 46 10.54 16.31 -8.49
C ILE A 46 11.26 16.93 -7.29
N ARG A 47 11.95 16.10 -6.50
CA ARG A 47 12.72 16.52 -5.33
C ARG A 47 13.98 15.68 -5.18
N THR A 48 15.10 16.33 -4.89
CA THR A 48 16.40 15.70 -4.72
C THR A 48 17.25 16.52 -3.73
N ASP A 49 18.13 15.86 -2.97
CA ASP A 49 19.07 16.53 -2.06
C ASP A 49 20.27 17.10 -2.82
N GLU A 50 20.63 16.49 -3.94
CA GLU A 50 21.73 16.90 -4.82
C GLU A 50 21.27 16.90 -6.28
N PRO A 51 21.81 17.76 -7.17
CA PRO A 51 21.44 17.77 -8.58
C PRO A 51 21.57 16.39 -9.24
N TYR A 52 20.49 15.92 -9.85
CA TYR A 52 20.45 14.61 -10.51
C TYR A 52 20.16 14.77 -12.01
N PRO A 53 21.20 14.76 -12.88
CA PRO A 53 21.04 15.04 -14.31
C PRO A 53 20.71 13.80 -15.15
N TYR A 54 20.62 12.61 -14.53
CA TYR A 54 20.48 11.35 -15.27
C TYR A 54 19.00 11.01 -15.51
N PRO A 55 18.62 10.56 -16.72
CA PRO A 55 17.24 10.18 -17.03
C PRO A 55 16.88 8.76 -16.58
N ILE A 56 17.80 8.07 -15.89
CA ILE A 56 17.66 6.70 -15.40
C ILE A 56 18.09 6.62 -13.94
N THR A 57 17.54 5.68 -13.18
CA THR A 57 17.99 5.36 -11.82
C THR A 57 17.69 3.90 -11.50
N THR A 58 18.51 3.32 -10.62
CA THR A 58 18.21 2.02 -10.00
C THR A 58 17.95 2.23 -8.52
N LEU A 59 16.82 1.73 -8.02
CA LEU A 59 16.51 1.70 -6.59
C LEU A 59 16.76 0.29 -6.04
N ARG A 60 17.30 0.23 -4.82
CA ARG A 60 17.66 -1.02 -4.14
C ARG A 60 16.93 -1.10 -2.81
N VAL A 61 16.07 -2.09 -2.66
CA VAL A 61 15.29 -2.30 -1.43
C VAL A 61 15.57 -3.70 -0.89
N GLY A 62 16.13 -3.78 0.31
CA GLY A 62 16.35 -5.07 0.98
C GLY A 62 15.02 -5.79 1.22
N TYR A 63 14.89 -7.01 0.71
CA TYR A 63 13.76 -7.88 0.98
C TYR A 63 13.94 -8.52 2.35
N ALA A 64 12.88 -8.47 3.14
CA ALA A 64 12.79 -9.20 4.40
C ALA A 64 11.51 -10.02 4.35
N ASP A 65 11.65 -11.34 4.47
CA ASP A 65 10.51 -12.26 4.48
C ASP A 65 9.54 -11.84 5.61
N PRO A 66 8.28 -11.49 5.27
CA PRO A 66 7.26 -11.12 6.24
C PRO A 66 6.96 -12.21 7.29
N HIS A 67 7.24 -13.48 6.98
CA HIS A 67 7.00 -14.62 7.87
C HIS A 67 8.21 -15.00 8.73
N ALA A 68 9.43 -14.63 8.30
CA ALA A 68 10.65 -14.84 9.07
C ALA A 68 11.03 -13.64 9.95
N SER A 69 10.49 -12.46 9.65
CA SER A 69 10.68 -11.24 10.44
C SER A 69 9.54 -11.11 11.45
N SER A 70 9.86 -11.10 12.74
CA SER A 70 8.91 -10.75 13.81
C SER A 70 8.43 -9.28 13.74
N SER A 71 8.90 -8.48 12.78
CA SER A 71 8.50 -7.10 12.60
C SER A 71 7.78 -6.90 11.26
N GLN A 72 6.49 -6.60 11.33
CA GLN A 72 5.70 -6.08 10.21
C GLN A 72 6.12 -4.66 9.78
N THR A 73 7.16 -4.09 10.39
CA THR A 73 7.61 -2.69 10.27
C THR A 73 9.01 -2.60 9.65
N ASN A 74 9.26 -3.27 8.52
CA ASN A 74 10.51 -3.14 7.77
C ASN A 74 10.33 -2.33 6.47
N ARG A 75 11.43 -1.91 5.81
CA ARG A 75 11.36 -1.08 4.60
C ARG A 75 10.54 -1.72 3.48
N TRP A 76 10.71 -3.03 3.27
CA TRP A 76 9.95 -3.81 2.28
C TRP A 76 8.45 -3.88 2.64
N ALA A 77 8.11 -4.03 3.92
CA ALA A 77 6.73 -4.05 4.37
C ALA A 77 6.02 -2.72 4.05
N HIS A 78 6.67 -1.57 4.29
CA HIS A 78 6.12 -0.26 3.92
C HIS A 78 5.97 -0.10 2.41
N LEU A 79 7.00 -0.47 1.63
CA LEU A 79 6.92 -0.41 0.17
C LEU A 79 5.81 -1.31 -0.38
N SER A 80 5.82 -2.60 -0.03
CA SER A 80 4.83 -3.57 -0.49
C SER A 80 3.40 -3.20 -0.10
N LYS A 81 3.20 -2.52 1.04
CA LYS A 81 1.90 -1.96 1.42
C LYS A 81 1.48 -0.85 0.47
N SER A 82 2.36 0.13 0.21
CA SER A 82 2.04 1.22 -0.72
C SER A 82 1.76 0.73 -2.13
N VAL A 83 2.54 -0.23 -2.62
CA VAL A 83 2.34 -0.87 -3.92
C VAL A 83 0.96 -1.53 -3.97
N ARG A 84 0.62 -2.38 -2.98
CA ARG A 84 -0.70 -3.02 -2.90
C ARG A 84 -1.86 -2.04 -2.85
N THR A 85 -1.69 -0.92 -2.13
CA THR A 85 -2.71 0.14 -2.07
C THR A 85 -2.91 0.79 -3.43
N VAL A 86 -1.83 1.11 -4.16
CA VAL A 86 -1.93 1.76 -5.47
C VAL A 86 -2.45 0.81 -6.54
N THR A 87 -2.12 -0.49 -6.45
CA THR A 87 -2.54 -1.50 -7.45
C THR A 87 -3.83 -2.24 -7.07
N GLN A 88 -4.52 -1.81 -6.01
CA GLN A 88 -5.69 -2.50 -5.50
C GLN A 88 -6.77 -2.66 -6.58
N GLY A 89 -7.22 -3.88 -6.84
CA GLY A 89 -8.23 -4.18 -7.87
C GLY A 89 -7.71 -4.22 -9.31
N HIS A 90 -6.42 -3.96 -9.54
CA HIS A 90 -5.82 -3.93 -10.89
C HIS A 90 -4.93 -5.14 -11.22
N CYS A 91 -4.46 -5.88 -10.22
CA CYS A 91 -3.65 -7.08 -10.41
C CYS A 91 -3.77 -8.05 -9.21
N GLU A 92 -3.53 -9.35 -9.45
CA GLU A 92 -3.47 -10.35 -8.40
C GLU A 92 -2.18 -10.20 -7.56
N THR A 93 -2.23 -10.57 -6.28
CA THR A 93 -1.14 -10.34 -5.31
C THR A 93 0.21 -10.99 -5.70
N GLY A 94 0.19 -12.02 -6.55
CA GLY A 94 1.41 -12.71 -7.03
C GLY A 94 2.17 -11.96 -8.13
N ASP A 95 1.46 -11.16 -8.94
CA ASP A 95 2.00 -10.58 -10.18
C ASP A 95 2.17 -9.06 -10.09
N VAL A 96 2.11 -8.51 -8.88
CA VAL A 96 2.03 -7.06 -8.68
C VAL A 96 3.28 -6.34 -9.21
N LEU A 97 4.48 -6.87 -9.00
CA LEU A 97 5.71 -6.25 -9.50
C LEU A 97 5.82 -6.32 -11.02
N ASP A 98 5.33 -7.40 -11.64
CA ASP A 98 5.29 -7.53 -13.09
C ASP A 98 4.25 -6.59 -13.72
N PHE A 99 3.13 -6.37 -13.05
CA PHE A 99 2.15 -5.36 -13.44
C PHE A 99 2.74 -3.94 -13.47
N LEU A 100 3.70 -3.63 -12.59
CA LEU A 100 4.35 -2.32 -12.55
C LEU A 100 5.25 -2.06 -13.78
N VAL A 101 5.76 -3.11 -14.44
CA VAL A 101 6.72 -2.99 -15.55
C VAL A 101 6.08 -2.30 -16.75
N GLY A 102 6.83 -1.36 -17.34
CA GLY A 102 6.41 -0.54 -18.48
C GLY A 102 5.48 0.62 -18.13
N LYS A 103 5.06 0.76 -16.86
CA LYS A 103 4.18 1.86 -16.42
C LYS A 103 4.99 3.01 -15.84
N ARG A 104 4.51 4.24 -16.06
CA ARG A 104 5.02 5.43 -15.38
C ARG A 104 4.50 5.49 -13.96
N GLN A 105 5.37 5.78 -13.01
CA GLN A 105 5.13 5.68 -11.58
C GLN A 105 5.72 6.87 -10.85
N ALA A 106 5.01 7.38 -9.85
CA ALA A 106 5.52 8.40 -8.95
C ALA A 106 5.97 7.78 -7.63
N TRP A 107 7.21 8.06 -7.23
CA TRP A 107 7.85 7.52 -6.03
C TRP A 107 8.29 8.65 -5.11
N VAL A 108 8.20 8.42 -3.80
CA VAL A 108 8.58 9.40 -2.78
C VAL A 108 9.24 8.72 -1.58
N MET A 109 10.26 9.37 -1.02
CA MET A 109 10.82 9.02 0.28
C MET A 109 9.99 9.67 1.39
N VAL A 110 9.49 8.84 2.30
CA VAL A 110 8.74 9.25 3.48
C VAL A 110 9.37 8.67 4.73
N THR A 111 9.32 9.43 5.83
CA THR A 111 9.78 8.93 7.13
C THR A 111 8.73 7.99 7.72
N LYS A 112 9.13 6.76 8.04
CA LYS A 112 8.30 5.77 8.71
C LYS A 112 9.09 5.07 9.82
N PRO A 113 8.41 4.58 10.87
CA PRO A 113 9.06 3.74 11.87
C PRO A 113 9.48 2.42 11.22
N VAL A 114 10.79 2.12 11.30
CA VAL A 114 11.37 0.86 10.85
C VAL A 114 12.07 0.20 12.02
N ARG A 115 11.75 -1.07 12.28
CA ARG A 115 12.43 -1.83 13.33
C ARG A 115 13.83 -2.19 12.88
N SER A 116 14.82 -1.73 13.63
CA SER A 116 16.23 -1.98 13.34
C SER A 116 17.03 -2.13 14.64
N PRO A 117 18.11 -2.92 14.65
CA PRO A 117 19.00 -2.98 15.80
C PRO A 117 19.78 -1.68 15.94
N ASP A 118 20.03 -1.26 17.17
CA ASP A 118 21.00 -0.22 17.50
C ASP A 118 22.44 -0.75 17.48
N ASP A 119 23.40 0.12 17.77
CA ASP A 119 24.83 -0.23 17.80
C ASP A 119 25.14 -1.24 18.91
N ASP A 120 24.30 -1.30 19.95
CA ASP A 120 24.37 -2.25 21.06
C ASP A 120 23.59 -3.56 20.78
N GLY A 121 22.95 -3.67 19.61
CA GLY A 121 22.15 -4.84 19.19
C GLY A 121 20.71 -4.87 19.72
N ASN A 122 20.23 -3.84 20.43
CA ASN A 122 18.85 -3.73 20.87
C ASN A 122 17.94 -3.34 19.71
N TRP A 123 16.81 -4.03 19.57
CA TRP A 123 15.84 -3.75 18.51
C TRP A 123 14.82 -2.71 18.93
N ALA A 124 14.79 -1.59 18.22
CA ALA A 124 13.80 -0.53 18.43
C ALA A 124 13.22 -0.06 17.09
N ASP A 125 12.01 0.50 17.14
CA ASP A 125 11.45 1.23 16.01
C ASP A 125 12.15 2.59 15.91
N ARG A 126 12.65 2.91 14.72
CA ARG A 126 13.38 4.14 14.44
C ARG A 126 12.83 4.81 13.20
N ASP A 127 12.68 6.13 13.27
CA ASP A 127 12.31 6.92 12.12
C ASP A 127 13.35 6.78 11.02
N THR A 128 12.90 6.25 9.88
CA THR A 128 13.74 5.88 8.76
C THR A 128 13.07 6.30 7.48
N GLU A 129 13.83 6.89 6.55
CA GLU A 129 13.32 7.15 5.21
C GLU A 129 13.10 5.84 4.45
N VAL A 130 11.90 5.69 3.91
CA VAL A 130 11.48 4.55 3.11
C VAL A 130 10.85 5.00 1.81
N TRP A 131 11.16 4.28 0.73
CA TRP A 131 10.49 4.47 -0.55
C TRP A 131 9.04 4.01 -0.47
N THR A 132 8.15 4.85 -1.02
CA THR A 132 6.71 4.62 -1.12
C THR A 132 6.27 4.90 -2.55
N LEU A 133 5.50 3.99 -3.12
CA LEU A 133 4.83 4.21 -4.40
C LEU A 133 3.63 5.14 -4.16
N LYS A 134 3.60 6.29 -4.83
CA LYS A 134 2.56 7.32 -4.69
C LYS A 134 1.43 7.10 -5.68
N SER A 135 1.75 6.85 -6.95
CA SER A 135 0.77 6.63 -8.00
C SER A 135 1.39 5.91 -9.20
N ILE A 136 0.53 5.37 -10.07
CA ILE A 136 0.89 4.80 -11.36
C ILE A 136 0.01 5.47 -12.41
N GLU A 137 0.58 5.91 -13.53
CA GLU A 137 -0.19 6.50 -14.63
C GLU A 137 -1.21 5.50 -15.18
N GLY A 138 -2.45 5.97 -15.38
CA GLY A 138 -3.55 5.13 -15.84
C GLY A 138 -4.08 4.13 -14.81
N VAL A 139 -3.53 4.14 -13.59
CA VAL A 139 -4.13 3.50 -12.42
C VAL A 139 -4.63 4.63 -11.56
N GLU A 140 -5.92 4.89 -11.63
CA GLU A 140 -6.54 5.74 -10.63
C GLU A 140 -6.36 5.03 -9.31
N GLN A 141 -5.58 5.65 -8.42
CA GLN A 141 -5.57 5.24 -7.04
C GLN A 141 -7.00 5.50 -6.56
N ASP A 142 -7.82 4.46 -6.58
CA ASP A 142 -9.04 4.42 -5.79
C ASP A 142 -8.51 4.76 -4.39
N SER A 143 -8.71 6.00 -3.95
CA SER A 143 -8.14 6.58 -2.73
C SER A 143 -8.78 5.98 -1.49
N GLY A 144 -8.95 4.66 -1.46
CA GLY A 144 -10.18 4.04 -0.98
C GLY A 144 -11.36 4.71 -1.66
N GLY A 145 -11.50 4.59 -3.00
CA GLY A 145 -12.56 5.24 -3.76
C GLY A 145 -13.89 5.05 -3.05
N ASP A 146 -14.36 6.16 -2.43
CA ASP A 146 -15.20 6.21 -1.23
C ASP A 146 -15.73 4.84 -0.80
N ILE A 147 -14.90 4.00 -0.17
CA ILE A 147 -15.34 2.63 0.16
C ILE A 147 -16.55 2.67 1.09
N MET A 148 -16.63 3.72 1.92
CA MET A 148 -17.77 3.95 2.81
C MET A 148 -19.01 4.40 2.03
N GLY A 149 -18.86 5.26 1.03
CA GLY A 149 -19.92 5.62 0.08
C GLY A 149 -20.40 4.45 -0.76
N HIS A 150 -19.48 3.59 -1.23
CA HIS A 150 -19.81 2.34 -1.94
C HIS A 150 -20.55 1.37 -1.03
N LEU A 151 -20.13 1.25 0.24
CA LEU A 151 -20.86 0.47 1.25
C LEU A 151 -22.25 1.05 1.52
N ALA A 152 -22.40 2.37 1.57
CA ALA A 152 -23.69 3.03 1.71
C ALA A 152 -24.59 2.78 0.49
N ASP A 153 -24.03 2.81 -0.73
CA ASP A 153 -24.77 2.48 -1.96
C ASP A 153 -25.15 0.99 -2.02
N LEU A 154 -24.28 0.10 -1.56
CA LEU A 154 -24.58 -1.33 -1.41
C LEU A 154 -25.65 -1.57 -0.35
N LEU A 155 -25.70 -0.76 0.71
CA LEU A 155 -26.65 -0.87 1.81
C LEU A 155 -28.05 -0.37 1.45
N ASP A 156 -28.13 0.66 0.60
CA ASP A 156 -29.38 1.33 0.28
C ASP A 156 -30.49 0.37 -0.21
N GLY A 157 -31.66 0.49 0.44
CA GLY A 157 -32.84 -0.32 0.17
C GLY A 157 -32.76 -1.78 0.62
N LYS A 158 -31.77 -2.16 1.44
CA LYS A 158 -31.59 -3.55 1.90
C LYS A 158 -31.76 -3.69 3.40
N ASN A 159 -32.24 -4.86 3.82
CA ASN A 159 -32.16 -5.27 5.21
C ASN A 159 -30.75 -5.78 5.54
N GLU A 160 -30.46 -5.98 6.83
CA GLU A 160 -29.15 -6.42 7.32
C GLU A 160 -28.64 -7.69 6.62
N ALA A 161 -29.51 -8.70 6.44
CA ALA A 161 -29.13 -9.96 5.80
C ALA A 161 -28.74 -9.76 4.33
N GLY A 162 -29.54 -8.98 3.58
CA GLY A 162 -29.27 -8.67 2.17
C GLY A 162 -28.03 -7.80 1.98
N PHE A 163 -27.73 -6.91 2.93
CA PHE A 163 -26.50 -6.12 2.92
C PHE A 163 -25.25 -6.99 3.10
N TYR A 164 -25.21 -7.84 4.13
CA TYR A 164 -24.04 -8.70 4.35
C TYR A 164 -23.84 -9.70 3.21
N GLU A 165 -24.92 -10.24 2.62
CA GLU A 165 -24.82 -11.06 1.42
C GLU A 165 -24.18 -10.31 0.25
N ALA A 166 -24.55 -9.04 0.04
CA ALA A 166 -23.95 -8.20 -1.00
C ALA A 166 -22.47 -7.89 -0.70
N VAL A 167 -22.14 -7.54 0.53
CA VAL A 167 -20.77 -7.27 1.01
C VAL A 167 -19.84 -8.44 0.73
N PHE A 168 -20.26 -9.68 1.02
CA PHE A 168 -19.42 -10.86 0.78
C PHE A 168 -19.34 -11.29 -0.69
N LYS A 169 -20.18 -10.73 -1.57
CA LYS A 169 -20.14 -10.98 -3.02
C LYS A 169 -19.41 -9.88 -3.80
N ASP A 170 -19.32 -8.68 -3.23
CA ASP A 170 -18.73 -7.51 -3.89
C ASP A 170 -17.19 -7.62 -3.95
N ALA A 171 -16.63 -7.57 -5.15
CA ALA A 171 -15.20 -7.72 -5.37
C ALA A 171 -14.38 -6.56 -4.77
N LYS A 172 -14.93 -5.33 -4.79
CA LYS A 172 -14.28 -4.13 -4.26
C LYS A 172 -14.20 -4.19 -2.73
N VAL A 173 -15.26 -4.68 -2.09
CA VAL A 173 -15.29 -4.89 -0.63
C VAL A 173 -14.39 -6.06 -0.22
N ARG A 174 -14.40 -7.18 -0.96
CA ARG A 174 -13.53 -8.34 -0.68
C ARG A 174 -12.03 -8.03 -0.78
N ALA A 175 -11.66 -7.04 -1.59
CA ALA A 175 -10.29 -6.56 -1.66
C ALA A 175 -9.85 -5.78 -0.39
N ASN A 176 -10.78 -5.44 0.51
CA ASN A 176 -10.50 -4.69 1.74
C ASN A 176 -10.66 -5.60 2.98
N THR A 177 -9.53 -6.10 3.49
CA THR A 177 -9.50 -7.03 4.63
C THR A 177 -10.11 -6.46 5.90
N GLU A 178 -9.95 -5.16 6.16
CA GLU A 178 -10.50 -4.49 7.34
C GLU A 178 -12.04 -4.45 7.29
N ILE A 179 -12.62 -4.14 6.12
CA ILE A 179 -14.08 -4.16 5.95
C ILE A 179 -14.63 -5.58 6.07
N ILE A 180 -13.95 -6.59 5.53
CA ILE A 180 -14.36 -7.99 5.67
C ILE A 180 -14.30 -8.45 7.13
N GLU A 181 -13.29 -8.02 7.88
CA GLU A 181 -13.20 -8.29 9.33
C GLU A 181 -14.35 -7.62 10.09
N GLN A 182 -14.63 -6.34 9.82
CA GLN A 182 -15.77 -5.62 10.41
C GLN A 182 -17.12 -6.26 10.04
N ALA A 183 -17.27 -6.74 8.80
CA ALA A 183 -18.47 -7.45 8.34
C ALA A 183 -18.65 -8.78 9.07
N THR A 184 -17.55 -9.53 9.26
CA THR A 184 -17.55 -10.81 10.00
C THR A 184 -17.90 -10.60 11.47
N ASN A 185 -17.38 -9.52 12.07
CA ASN A 185 -17.65 -9.14 13.47
C ASN A 185 -18.99 -8.40 13.66
N ARG A 186 -19.74 -8.16 12.57
CA ARG A 186 -21.00 -7.40 12.54
C ARG A 186 -20.92 -5.98 13.11
N THR A 187 -19.75 -5.35 13.04
CA THR A 187 -19.53 -3.96 13.50
C THR A 187 -19.68 -2.93 12.37
N LEU A 188 -19.80 -3.39 11.12
CA LEU A 188 -19.80 -2.54 9.94
C LEU A 188 -21.02 -1.59 9.88
N LEU A 189 -22.22 -2.10 10.12
CA LEU A 189 -23.45 -1.29 10.12
C LEU A 189 -23.45 -0.23 11.23
N GLU A 190 -22.96 -0.58 12.43
CA GLU A 190 -22.80 0.36 13.54
C GLU A 190 -21.84 1.50 13.16
N GLY A 191 -20.77 1.19 12.41
CA GLY A 191 -19.86 2.20 11.87
C GLY A 191 -20.53 3.14 10.87
N LEU A 192 -21.34 2.62 9.94
CA LEU A 192 -22.05 3.43 8.94
C LEU A 192 -23.13 4.33 9.56
N GLU A 193 -23.82 3.83 10.59
CA GLU A 193 -24.78 4.61 11.35
C GLU A 193 -24.10 5.72 12.17
N LYS A 194 -23.02 5.40 12.89
CA LYS A 194 -22.24 6.37 13.69
C LYS A 194 -21.63 7.50 12.86
N THR A 195 -21.27 7.20 11.62
CA THR A 195 -20.71 8.18 10.68
C THR A 195 -21.78 8.99 9.95
N GLY A 196 -23.07 8.69 10.17
CA GLY A 196 -24.19 9.38 9.55
C GLY A 196 -24.32 9.10 8.05
N MET A 197 -23.78 7.98 7.57
CA MET A 197 -23.87 7.58 6.17
C MET A 197 -25.10 6.71 5.87
N ALA A 198 -25.68 6.10 6.90
CA ALA A 198 -26.86 5.26 6.76
C ALA A 198 -27.82 5.42 7.95
N THR A 199 -29.11 5.28 7.66
CA THR A 199 -30.19 5.30 8.66
C THR A 199 -31.11 4.10 8.45
N ARG A 200 -31.66 3.57 9.54
CA ARG A 200 -32.60 2.44 9.51
C ARG A 200 -34.03 2.92 9.68
N ASP A 201 -34.95 2.39 8.89
CA ASP A 201 -36.39 2.65 9.04
C ASP A 201 -37.09 1.67 10.00
N ASP A 202 -38.37 1.94 10.26
CA ASP A 202 -39.21 1.15 11.17
C ASP A 202 -39.48 -0.28 10.65
N GLU A 203 -39.28 -0.54 9.35
CA GLU A 203 -39.40 -1.86 8.71
C GLU A 203 -38.07 -2.64 8.74
N GLY A 204 -37.01 -2.01 9.25
CA GLY A 204 -35.69 -2.60 9.39
C GLY A 204 -34.85 -2.59 8.11
N VAL A 205 -35.23 -1.78 7.13
CA VAL A 205 -34.49 -1.51 5.90
C VAL A 205 -33.55 -0.32 6.12
N TRP A 206 -32.35 -0.41 5.56
CA TRP A 206 -31.34 0.62 5.64
C TRP A 206 -31.36 1.51 4.40
N HIS A 207 -31.18 2.80 4.61
CA HIS A 207 -31.16 3.84 3.58
C HIS A 207 -29.89 4.66 3.69
N LYS A 208 -29.31 5.01 2.55
CA LYS A 208 -28.17 5.94 2.49
C LYS A 208 -28.62 7.34 2.89
N THR A 209 -27.86 7.99 3.75
CA THR A 209 -28.11 9.39 4.11
C THR A 209 -27.62 10.30 2.98
N VAL A 210 -28.53 10.97 2.28
CA VAL A 210 -28.17 12.00 1.31
C VAL A 210 -27.73 13.23 2.10
N THR A 211 -26.43 13.51 2.10
CA THR A 211 -25.90 14.72 2.71
C THR A 211 -26.47 15.93 1.96
N ALA A 212 -27.48 16.58 2.53
CA ALA A 212 -27.98 17.84 2.02
C ALA A 212 -26.83 18.86 2.12
N THR A 213 -26.28 19.24 0.96
CA THR A 213 -25.33 20.33 0.85
C THR A 213 -26.06 21.61 1.26
N ALA A 214 -25.70 22.15 2.42
CA ALA A 214 -26.04 23.50 2.84
C ALA A 214 -24.99 24.49 2.33
#